data_AF-A0A967N645-F1
#
_entry.id   AF-A0A967N645-F1
#
_cell.length_a   1.000
_cell.length_b   1.000
_cell.length_c   1.000
_cell.angle_alpha   90.00
_cell.angle_beta   90.00
_cell.angle_gamma   90.00
#
_symmetry.space_group_name_H-M   'P 1'
#
loop_
_entity.id
_entity.type
_entity.pdbx_description
1 polymer ?
#
loop_
_entity_poly.entity_id
_entity_poly.type
_entity_poly.pdbx_seq_one_letter_code
_entity_poly.pdbx_strand_id
1 'polypeptide(L)'
;MDHTIVVAANASDPAPLQYIAPYAACAMGEHYMWDGKHVLVVYDDLTKQAQAYRQLSLVLRRPPGREAYPGDVFYLHSRLLERAAKLSDENGGGSLTALPIIETQAGDVSAYIPTNVISITDGQIYLETDLFYSGIRPAVNVGLSVSRVGGAAQVKAMKKVAGRLRLDLAQYRELEAFAQFGSDLDAATQRQLARGERIVEVLKQPQYEPMEVEHQVAAIYAVTNGYLSDVPVEKVRKWEAEFHEHLDAQHGDLMADLREKKTLPEDLEERLVRAIEEFNEIWASEQAPAGEGAVEGLPAAEGATAAPAAAS
;
A
#
# COMPACT_ATOMS: atom_id res chain seq x y z
N MET A 1 21.27 -10.54 -4.96
CA MET A 1 21.00 -10.88 -6.38
C MET A 1 20.87 -12.39 -6.60
N ASP A 2 20.94 -13.20 -5.54
CA ASP A 2 21.15 -14.64 -5.61
C ASP A 2 19.98 -15.43 -6.20
N HIS A 3 18.79 -14.81 -6.26
CA HIS A 3 17.56 -15.36 -6.80
C HIS A 3 16.94 -14.46 -7.89
N THR A 4 17.74 -13.59 -8.52
CA THR A 4 17.26 -12.58 -9.47
C THR A 4 18.03 -12.65 -10.78
N ILE A 5 17.30 -12.78 -11.89
CA ILE A 5 17.85 -12.66 -13.24
C ILE A 5 17.43 -11.29 -13.79
N VAL A 6 18.39 -10.53 -14.31
CA VAL A 6 18.12 -9.25 -14.97
C VAL A 6 18.24 -9.44 -16.48
N VAL A 7 17.13 -9.28 -17.18
CA VAL A 7 17.10 -9.23 -18.65
C VAL A 7 17.08 -7.77 -19.07
N ALA A 8 18.18 -7.29 -19.64
CA ALA A 8 18.34 -5.89 -20.02
C ALA A 8 18.24 -5.70 -21.54
N ALA A 9 17.33 -4.82 -21.96
CA ALA A 9 17.31 -4.24 -23.30
C ALA A 9 17.20 -2.72 -23.15
N ASN A 10 18.34 -2.05 -23.28
CA ASN A 10 18.49 -0.62 -23.02
C ASN A 10 17.96 0.21 -24.20
N ALA A 11 17.76 1.51 -23.97
CA ALA A 11 17.33 2.45 -25.01
C ALA A 11 18.31 2.53 -26.21
N SER A 12 19.59 2.23 -25.99
CA SER A 12 20.61 2.15 -27.05
C SER A 12 20.51 0.89 -27.90
N ASP A 13 19.85 -0.15 -27.40
CA ASP A 13 19.71 -1.42 -28.11
C ASP A 13 18.65 -1.30 -29.21
N PRO A 14 18.80 -2.03 -30.32
CA PRO A 14 17.88 -1.92 -31.44
C PRO A 14 16.46 -2.41 -31.04
N ALA A 15 15.44 -1.81 -31.65
CA ALA A 15 14.03 -2.12 -31.37
C ALA A 15 13.65 -3.62 -31.34
N PRO A 16 14.22 -4.53 -32.17
CA PRO A 16 13.98 -5.96 -32.03
C PRO A 16 14.35 -6.55 -30.67
N LEU A 17 15.43 -6.06 -30.03
CA LEU A 17 15.84 -6.55 -28.71
C LEU A 17 14.91 -6.07 -27.61
N GLN A 18 14.50 -4.80 -27.64
CA GLN A 18 13.50 -4.24 -26.72
C GLN A 18 12.16 -4.96 -26.84
N TYR A 19 11.75 -5.27 -28.08
CA TYR A 19 10.54 -6.05 -28.35
C TYR A 19 10.60 -7.48 -27.80
N ILE A 20 11.73 -8.18 -27.95
CA ILE A 20 11.84 -9.60 -27.57
C ILE A 20 12.18 -9.83 -26.09
N ALA A 21 12.78 -8.85 -25.42
CA ALA A 21 13.27 -9.01 -24.04
C ALA A 21 12.21 -9.52 -23.06
N PRO A 22 10.96 -9.02 -23.05
CA PRO A 22 9.91 -9.56 -22.18
C PRO A 22 9.59 -11.03 -22.47
N TYR A 23 9.62 -11.46 -23.73
CA TYR A 23 9.40 -12.86 -24.09
C TYR A 23 10.53 -13.77 -23.60
N ALA A 24 11.78 -13.29 -23.68
CA ALA A 24 12.95 -14.00 -23.17
C ALA A 24 12.89 -14.15 -21.64
N ALA A 25 12.58 -13.06 -20.92
CA ALA A 25 12.40 -13.08 -19.47
C ALA A 25 11.28 -14.05 -19.05
N CYS A 26 10.14 -13.99 -19.74
CA CYS A 26 9.02 -14.90 -19.49
C CYS A 26 9.41 -16.36 -19.76
N ALA A 27 10.15 -16.66 -20.83
CA ALA A 27 10.61 -18.02 -21.12
C ALA A 27 11.57 -18.57 -20.05
N MET A 28 12.47 -17.73 -19.53
CA MET A 28 13.32 -18.10 -18.40
C MET A 28 12.49 -18.38 -17.14
N GLY A 29 11.46 -17.57 -16.88
CA GLY A 29 10.55 -17.80 -15.76
C GLY A 29 9.72 -19.06 -15.91
N GLU A 30 9.23 -19.34 -17.11
CA GLU A 30 8.47 -20.57 -17.41
C GLU A 30 9.28 -21.83 -17.14
N HIS A 31 10.58 -21.83 -17.45
CA HIS A 31 11.45 -22.96 -17.14
C HIS A 31 11.37 -23.34 -15.65
N TYR A 32 11.52 -22.36 -14.75
CA TYR A 32 11.40 -22.59 -13.31
C TYR A 32 9.95 -22.91 -12.87
N MET A 33 8.95 -22.29 -13.51
CA MET A 33 7.54 -22.59 -13.25
C MET A 33 7.22 -24.06 -13.54
N TRP A 34 7.68 -24.60 -14.66
CA TRP A 34 7.48 -25.99 -15.04
C TRP A 34 8.29 -26.97 -14.18
N ASP A 35 9.39 -26.52 -13.56
CA ASP A 35 10.13 -27.25 -12.54
C ASP A 35 9.46 -27.19 -11.14
N GLY A 36 8.21 -26.71 -11.07
CA GLY A 36 7.43 -26.62 -9.84
C GLY A 36 7.83 -25.46 -8.91
N LYS A 37 8.63 -24.50 -9.38
CA LYS A 37 9.01 -23.32 -8.60
C LYS A 37 7.99 -22.20 -8.71
N HIS A 38 8.09 -21.24 -7.79
CA HIS A 38 7.32 -20.00 -7.81
C HIS A 38 8.22 -18.86 -8.27
N VAL A 39 7.78 -18.15 -9.31
CA VAL A 39 8.56 -17.14 -10.04
C VAL A 39 7.80 -15.84 -10.08
N LEU A 40 8.53 -14.74 -9.94
CA LEU A 40 8.04 -13.39 -10.15
C LEU A 40 8.77 -12.78 -11.34
N VAL A 41 8.03 -12.24 -12.31
CA VAL A 41 8.58 -11.50 -13.45
C VAL A 41 8.06 -10.07 -13.44
N VAL A 42 8.97 -9.10 -13.35
CA VAL A 42 8.66 -7.67 -13.44
C VAL A 42 9.03 -7.18 -14.83
N TYR A 43 8.10 -6.51 -15.51
CA TYR A 43 8.35 -5.92 -16.82
C TYR A 43 8.40 -4.39 -16.71
N ASP A 44 9.59 -3.81 -16.85
CA ASP A 44 9.84 -2.36 -16.74
C ASP A 44 10.40 -1.80 -18.06
N ASP A 45 9.57 -1.28 -18.97
CA ASP A 45 8.10 -1.27 -18.94
C ASP A 45 7.51 -1.77 -20.27
N LEU A 46 6.25 -2.21 -20.25
CA LEU A 46 5.59 -2.70 -21.46
C LEU A 46 5.14 -1.56 -22.39
N THR A 47 5.09 -0.32 -21.90
CA THR A 47 4.86 0.86 -22.75
C THR A 47 6.00 1.00 -23.78
N LYS A 48 7.26 0.88 -23.34
CA LYS A 48 8.44 0.90 -24.22
C LYS A 48 8.51 -0.32 -25.13
N GLN A 49 8.08 -1.50 -24.66
CA GLN A 49 7.95 -2.68 -25.54
C GLN A 49 6.97 -2.41 -26.69
N ALA A 50 5.79 -1.83 -26.40
CA ALA A 50 4.81 -1.49 -27.42
C ALA A 50 5.34 -0.43 -28.40
N GLN A 51 6.09 0.57 -27.91
CA GLN A 51 6.74 1.57 -28.77
C GLN A 51 7.78 0.94 -29.70
N ALA A 52 8.58 0.00 -29.22
CA ALA A 52 9.52 -0.76 -30.03
C ALA A 52 8.79 -1.60 -31.11
N TYR A 53 7.68 -2.26 -30.73
CA TYR A 53 6.87 -3.02 -31.70
C TYR A 53 6.21 -2.13 -32.76
N ARG A 54 5.78 -0.93 -32.37
CA ARG A 54 5.29 0.10 -33.28
C ARG A 54 6.37 0.51 -34.27
N GLN A 55 7.58 0.82 -33.81
CA GLN A 55 8.71 1.17 -34.66
C GLN A 55 9.01 0.07 -35.68
N LEU A 56 9.08 -1.19 -35.24
CA LEU A 56 9.29 -2.33 -36.12
C LEU A 56 8.20 -2.45 -37.19
N SER A 57 6.94 -2.34 -36.78
CA SER A 57 5.79 -2.48 -37.68
C SER A 57 5.77 -1.39 -38.75
N LEU A 58 6.09 -0.16 -38.38
CA LEU A 58 6.16 0.97 -39.32
C LEU A 58 7.32 0.82 -40.30
N VAL A 59 8.50 0.38 -39.85
CA VAL A 59 9.65 0.10 -40.72
C VAL A 59 9.33 -0.99 -41.74
N LEU A 60 8.59 -2.02 -41.31
CA LEU A 60 8.08 -3.09 -42.17
C LEU A 60 6.88 -2.67 -43.05
N ARG A 61 6.47 -1.40 -42.99
CA ARG A 61 5.34 -0.83 -43.75
C ARG A 61 4.01 -1.55 -43.50
N ARG A 62 3.81 -2.08 -42.29
CA ARG A 62 2.49 -2.59 -41.87
C ARG A 62 1.54 -1.40 -41.65
N PRO A 63 0.25 -1.53 -42.04
CA PRO A 63 -0.74 -0.49 -41.78
C PRO A 63 -0.88 -0.20 -40.27
N PRO A 64 -0.76 1.06 -39.83
CA PRO A 64 -0.95 1.43 -38.43
C PRO A 64 -2.43 1.70 -38.08
N GLY A 65 -2.76 1.63 -36.80
CA GLY A 65 -4.05 1.98 -36.20
C GLY A 65 -3.97 3.18 -35.25
N ARG A 66 -4.70 3.12 -34.13
CA ARG A 66 -4.74 4.18 -33.10
C ARG A 66 -3.33 4.44 -32.54
N GLU A 67 -2.97 5.71 -32.40
CA GLU A 67 -1.64 6.16 -31.91
C GLU A 67 -0.46 5.54 -32.69
N ALA A 68 -0.69 5.22 -33.96
CA ALA A 68 0.22 4.56 -34.89
C ALA A 68 0.67 3.13 -34.51
N TYR A 69 0.08 2.49 -33.50
CA TYR A 69 0.37 1.10 -33.17
C TYR A 69 -0.18 0.13 -34.22
N PRO A 70 0.45 -1.04 -34.43
CA PRO A 70 -0.10 -2.06 -35.31
C PRO A 70 -1.37 -2.68 -34.70
N GLY A 71 -2.26 -3.22 -35.54
CA GLY A 71 -3.55 -3.77 -35.09
C GLY A 71 -3.44 -4.97 -34.14
N ASP A 72 -2.29 -5.65 -34.11
CA ASP A 72 -2.00 -6.79 -33.24
C ASP A 72 -1.22 -6.41 -31.97
N VAL A 73 -1.11 -5.12 -31.62
CA VAL A 73 -0.46 -4.69 -30.37
C VAL A 73 -1.17 -5.21 -29.11
N PHE A 74 -2.47 -5.47 -29.17
CA PHE A 74 -3.17 -6.14 -28.09
C PHE A 74 -2.68 -7.59 -27.92
N TYR A 75 -2.56 -8.31 -29.06
CA TYR A 75 -2.10 -9.69 -29.08
C TYR A 75 -0.64 -9.84 -28.60
N LEU A 76 0.18 -8.81 -28.81
CA LEU A 76 1.53 -8.72 -28.26
C LEU A 76 1.54 -8.95 -26.73
N HIS A 77 0.76 -8.16 -26.01
CA HIS A 77 0.75 -8.21 -24.55
C HIS A 77 -0.11 -9.35 -24.03
N SER A 78 -1.22 -9.70 -24.68
CA SER A 78 -2.06 -10.80 -24.21
C SER A 78 -1.32 -12.14 -24.27
N ARG A 79 -0.67 -12.47 -25.40
CA ARG A 79 0.11 -13.71 -25.49
C ARG A 79 1.36 -13.73 -24.59
N LEU A 80 1.80 -12.57 -24.10
CA LEU A 80 2.90 -12.47 -23.14
C LEU A 80 2.39 -12.70 -21.72
N LEU A 81 1.34 -11.97 -21.32
CA LEU A 81 0.85 -11.97 -19.94
C LEU A 81 0.04 -13.22 -19.60
N GLU A 82 -0.68 -13.80 -20.56
CA GLU A 82 -1.42 -15.08 -20.39
C GLU A 82 -0.50 -16.30 -20.20
N ARG A 83 0.82 -16.12 -20.35
CA ARG A 83 1.82 -17.15 -19.99
C ARG A 83 2.08 -17.19 -18.48
N ALA A 84 1.71 -16.14 -17.75
CA ALA A 84 1.82 -16.06 -16.30
C ALA A 84 0.61 -16.73 -15.64
N ALA A 85 0.81 -17.92 -15.08
CA ALA A 85 -0.25 -18.70 -14.46
C ALA A 85 0.25 -19.49 -13.24
N LYS A 86 -0.68 -20.04 -12.46
CA LYS A 86 -0.41 -21.13 -11.51
C LYS A 86 -0.80 -22.45 -12.14
N LEU A 87 0.16 -23.36 -12.26
CA LEU A 87 -0.04 -24.70 -12.78
C LEU A 87 -0.85 -25.54 -11.77
N SER A 88 -1.57 -26.53 -12.31
CA SER A 88 -2.24 -27.55 -11.49
C SER A 88 -1.22 -28.45 -10.78
N ASP A 89 -1.67 -29.16 -9.76
CA ASP A 89 -0.83 -30.10 -9.01
C ASP A 89 -0.28 -31.22 -9.92
N GLU A 90 -1.05 -31.65 -10.92
CA GLU A 90 -0.61 -32.62 -11.95
C GLU A 90 0.55 -32.11 -12.81
N ASN A 91 0.65 -30.79 -12.98
CA ASN A 91 1.71 -30.11 -13.73
C ASN A 91 2.81 -29.56 -12.81
N GLY A 92 2.92 -30.07 -11.58
CA GLY A 92 3.98 -29.71 -10.62
C GLY A 92 3.67 -28.50 -9.73
N GLY A 93 2.51 -27.85 -9.89
CA GLY A 93 2.02 -26.82 -8.97
C GLY A 93 2.79 -25.48 -8.97
N GLY A 94 3.78 -25.31 -9.85
CA GLY A 94 4.57 -24.09 -9.98
C GLY A 94 3.75 -22.88 -10.42
N SER A 95 4.30 -21.69 -10.27
CA SER A 95 3.60 -20.45 -10.67
C SER A 95 4.53 -19.39 -11.23
N LEU A 96 4.02 -18.62 -12.19
CA LEU A 96 4.64 -17.40 -12.68
C LEU A 96 3.70 -16.24 -12.43
N THR A 97 4.12 -15.32 -11.54
CA THR A 97 3.42 -14.06 -11.27
C THR A 97 4.02 -12.96 -12.13
N ALA A 98 3.20 -12.28 -12.92
CA ALA A 98 3.62 -11.14 -13.73
C ALA A 98 3.27 -9.82 -13.03
N LEU A 99 4.24 -8.91 -12.95
CA LEU A 99 4.06 -7.52 -12.53
C LEU A 99 4.48 -6.58 -13.67
N PRO A 100 3.58 -6.33 -14.64
CA PRO A 100 3.85 -5.39 -15.71
C PRO A 100 3.76 -3.95 -15.22
N ILE A 101 4.77 -3.14 -15.55
CA ILE A 101 4.75 -1.69 -15.37
C ILE A 101 4.30 -1.05 -16.69
N ILE A 102 3.41 -0.07 -16.57
CA ILE A 102 2.90 0.73 -17.68
C ILE A 102 3.07 2.20 -17.31
N GLU A 103 3.85 2.91 -18.11
CA GLU A 103 3.92 4.35 -18.05
C GLU A 103 2.66 4.97 -18.67
N THR A 104 1.93 5.78 -17.88
CA THR A 104 0.83 6.62 -18.36
C THR A 104 1.33 8.03 -18.65
N GLN A 105 0.85 8.63 -19.73
CA GLN A 105 1.22 10.01 -20.07
C GLN A 105 0.27 10.96 -19.34
N ALA A 106 0.82 11.81 -18.45
CA ALA A 106 0.06 12.74 -17.63
C ALA A 106 -1.11 12.08 -16.84
N GLY A 107 -0.97 10.81 -16.46
CA GLY A 107 -2.01 10.07 -15.75
C GLY A 107 -3.22 9.65 -16.61
N ASP A 108 -3.11 9.70 -17.95
CA ASP A 108 -4.19 9.26 -18.83
C ASP A 108 -4.26 7.73 -18.94
N VAL A 109 -5.22 7.13 -18.24
CA VAL A 109 -5.55 5.70 -18.30
C VAL A 109 -6.37 5.31 -19.53
N SER A 110 -6.92 6.28 -20.25
CA SER A 110 -7.75 6.05 -21.45
C SER A 110 -6.92 5.94 -22.75
N ALA A 111 -5.61 6.18 -22.64
CA ALA A 111 -4.65 5.94 -23.71
C ALA A 111 -4.68 4.46 -24.15
N TYR A 112 -4.28 4.22 -25.40
CA TYR A 112 -4.53 2.93 -26.05
C TYR A 112 -3.82 1.75 -25.36
N ILE A 113 -2.54 1.91 -24.99
CA ILE A 113 -1.76 0.84 -24.34
C ILE A 113 -2.22 0.57 -22.89
N PRO A 114 -2.40 1.58 -22.02
CA PRO A 114 -2.97 1.36 -20.68
C PRO A 114 -4.31 0.64 -20.72
N THR A 115 -5.23 1.07 -21.59
CA THR A 115 -6.55 0.43 -21.72
C THR A 115 -6.44 -1.05 -22.07
N ASN A 116 -5.58 -1.38 -23.04
CA ASN A 116 -5.33 -2.77 -23.43
C ASN A 116 -4.81 -3.60 -22.25
N VAL A 117 -3.77 -3.12 -21.56
CA VAL A 117 -3.13 -3.89 -20.49
C VAL A 117 -4.05 -4.04 -19.28
N ILE A 118 -4.83 -3.02 -18.92
CA ILE A 118 -5.87 -3.10 -17.88
C ILE A 118 -6.87 -4.22 -18.20
N SER A 119 -7.26 -4.38 -19.46
CA SER A 119 -8.18 -5.45 -19.86
C SER A 119 -7.57 -6.85 -19.86
N ILE A 120 -6.24 -6.97 -19.86
CA ILE A 120 -5.52 -8.25 -19.85
C ILE A 120 -5.18 -8.68 -18.42
N THR A 121 -4.63 -7.78 -17.60
CA THR A 121 -4.14 -8.12 -16.25
C THR A 121 -5.29 -8.37 -15.27
N ASP A 122 -5.12 -9.27 -14.31
CA ASP A 122 -6.12 -9.58 -13.26
C ASP A 122 -6.34 -8.48 -12.22
N GLY A 123 -5.82 -7.29 -12.46
CA GLY A 123 -5.86 -6.16 -11.57
C GLY A 123 -4.87 -5.09 -11.99
N GLN A 124 -4.90 -3.99 -11.26
CA GLN A 124 -4.01 -2.86 -11.47
C GLN A 124 -3.72 -2.17 -10.13
N ILE A 125 -2.48 -1.72 -9.99
CA ILE A 125 -2.05 -0.80 -8.94
C ILE A 125 -1.80 0.53 -9.65
N TYR A 126 -2.62 1.52 -9.32
CA TYR A 126 -2.52 2.84 -9.93
C TYR A 126 -1.76 3.79 -8.99
N LEU A 127 -0.67 4.35 -9.48
CA LEU A 127 0.17 5.29 -8.74
C LEU A 127 -0.09 6.72 -9.22
N GLU A 128 -0.41 7.62 -8.29
CA GLU A 128 -0.71 9.02 -8.61
C GLU A 128 0.36 9.98 -8.10
N THR A 129 0.75 10.89 -8.98
CA THR A 129 1.72 11.95 -8.70
C THR A 129 1.26 12.86 -7.56
N ASP A 130 -0.03 13.21 -7.50
CA ASP A 130 -0.57 14.10 -6.48
C ASP A 130 -0.50 13.48 -5.07
N LEU A 131 -0.81 12.18 -4.94
CA LEU A 131 -0.64 11.44 -3.69
C LEU A 131 0.83 11.40 -3.26
N PHE A 132 1.75 11.23 -4.22
CA PHE A 132 3.18 11.21 -3.93
C PHE A 132 3.69 12.55 -3.38
N TYR A 133 3.22 13.67 -3.94
CA TYR A 133 3.59 15.02 -3.52
C TYR A 133 2.88 15.47 -2.24
N SER A 134 1.70 14.93 -1.93
CA SER A 134 1.02 15.15 -0.64
C SER A 134 1.62 14.31 0.51
N GLY A 135 2.62 13.47 0.23
CA GLY A 135 3.34 12.69 1.23
C GLY A 135 2.78 11.28 1.48
N ILE A 136 1.84 10.81 0.66
CA ILE A 136 1.34 9.43 0.69
C ILE A 136 2.28 8.57 -0.17
N ARG A 137 3.05 7.70 0.49
CA ARG A 137 4.03 6.82 -0.15
C ARG A 137 3.94 5.44 0.50
N PRO A 138 3.72 4.34 -0.26
CA PRO A 138 3.50 4.28 -1.72
C PRO A 138 2.23 5.02 -2.18
N ALA A 139 2.31 5.68 -3.34
CA ALA A 139 1.29 6.60 -3.83
C ALA A 139 0.09 5.89 -4.50
N VAL A 140 -0.45 4.86 -3.86
CA VAL A 140 -1.50 3.99 -4.42
C VAL A 140 -2.86 4.68 -4.36
N ASN A 141 -3.49 4.89 -5.52
CA ASN A 141 -4.89 5.28 -5.56
C ASN A 141 -5.77 4.04 -5.32
N VAL A 142 -6.34 3.93 -4.12
CA VAL A 142 -7.16 2.79 -3.69
C VAL A 142 -8.51 2.70 -4.45
N GLY A 143 -9.01 3.81 -4.99
CA GLY A 143 -10.24 3.84 -5.77
C GLY A 143 -10.07 3.24 -7.17
N LEU A 144 -9.01 3.63 -7.86
CA LEU A 144 -8.68 3.16 -9.23
C LEU A 144 -7.97 1.79 -9.22
N SER A 145 -7.28 1.45 -8.14
CA SER A 145 -6.61 0.16 -7.98
C SER A 145 -7.60 -0.96 -7.70
N VAL A 146 -7.40 -2.10 -8.37
CA VAL A 146 -8.30 -3.26 -8.27
C VAL A 146 -7.47 -4.53 -8.30
N SER A 147 -7.90 -5.53 -7.52
CA SER A 147 -7.50 -6.92 -7.70
C SER A 147 -8.77 -7.73 -7.98
N ARG A 148 -8.82 -8.43 -9.12
CA ARG A 148 -9.95 -9.30 -9.50
C ARG A 148 -9.88 -10.65 -8.78
N VAL A 149 -8.69 -11.07 -8.34
CA VAL A 149 -8.50 -12.25 -7.47
C VAL A 149 -9.01 -11.97 -6.05
N GLY A 150 -8.83 -10.73 -5.57
CA GLY A 150 -9.33 -10.28 -4.27
C GLY A 150 -8.74 -11.06 -3.09
N GLY A 151 -9.56 -11.30 -2.06
CA GLY A 151 -9.13 -11.95 -0.82
C GLY A 151 -8.73 -13.42 -0.94
N ALA A 152 -8.82 -14.04 -2.12
CA ALA A 152 -8.28 -15.39 -2.35
C ALA A 152 -6.74 -15.40 -2.36
N ALA A 153 -6.10 -14.26 -2.68
CA ALA A 153 -4.65 -14.11 -2.64
C ALA A 153 -4.10 -13.76 -1.24
N GLN A 154 -4.97 -13.65 -0.22
CA GLN A 154 -4.58 -13.25 1.14
C GLN A 154 -4.57 -14.45 2.09
N VAL A 155 -3.68 -14.40 3.09
CA VAL A 155 -3.80 -15.28 4.27
C VAL A 155 -5.09 -14.98 5.02
N LYS A 156 -5.65 -15.97 5.71
CA LYS A 156 -6.96 -15.83 6.38
C LYS A 156 -6.96 -14.73 7.43
N ALA A 157 -5.85 -14.53 8.14
CA ALA A 157 -5.67 -13.42 9.08
C ALA A 157 -5.84 -12.06 8.39
N MET A 158 -5.09 -11.80 7.32
CA MET A 158 -5.16 -10.55 6.55
C MET A 158 -6.57 -10.32 5.98
N LYS A 159 -7.20 -11.36 5.44
CA LYS A 159 -8.57 -11.27 4.90
C LYS A 159 -9.59 -10.85 5.98
N LYS A 160 -9.43 -11.32 7.22
CA LYS A 160 -10.31 -10.98 8.33
C LYS A 160 -10.19 -9.49 8.70
N VAL A 161 -8.97 -8.96 8.74
CA VAL A 161 -8.72 -7.58 9.19
C VAL A 161 -8.87 -6.53 8.09
N ALA A 162 -8.45 -6.82 6.86
CA ALA A 162 -8.47 -5.88 5.75
C ALA A 162 -9.82 -5.81 5.01
N GLY A 163 -10.79 -6.67 5.37
CA GLY A 163 -12.08 -6.77 4.66
C GLY A 163 -12.88 -5.46 4.63
N ARG A 164 -12.77 -4.63 5.69
CA ARG A 164 -13.44 -3.32 5.77
C ARG A 164 -12.57 -2.16 5.29
N LEU A 165 -11.25 -2.34 5.26
CA LEU A 165 -10.26 -1.28 5.00
C LEU A 165 -10.54 -0.53 3.68
N ARG A 166 -10.86 -1.26 2.61
CA ARG A 166 -11.18 -0.65 1.30
C ARG A 166 -12.44 0.22 1.36
N LEU A 167 -13.48 -0.24 2.06
CA LEU A 167 -14.73 0.50 2.21
C LEU A 167 -14.51 1.75 3.06
N ASP A 168 -13.78 1.61 4.17
CA ASP A 168 -13.49 2.72 5.08
C ASP A 168 -12.66 3.81 4.36
N LEU A 169 -11.66 3.43 3.55
CA LEU A 169 -10.88 4.37 2.73
C LEU A 169 -11.69 5.02 1.61
N ALA A 170 -12.57 4.27 0.95
CA ALA A 170 -13.43 4.83 -0.10
C ALA A 170 -14.39 5.88 0.47
N GLN A 171 -15.03 5.57 1.60
CA GLN A 171 -15.91 6.50 2.29
C GLN A 171 -15.14 7.70 2.86
N TYR A 172 -13.93 7.49 3.39
CA TYR A 172 -13.07 8.58 3.83
C TYR A 172 -12.80 9.58 2.70
N ARG A 173 -12.41 9.11 1.51
CA ARG A 173 -12.13 10.00 0.36
C ARG A 173 -13.37 10.77 -0.10
N GLU A 174 -14.55 10.13 -0.08
CA GLU A 174 -15.81 10.79 -0.41
C GLU A 174 -16.14 11.91 0.61
N LEU A 175 -15.97 11.62 1.89
CA LEU A 175 -16.21 12.57 2.98
C LEU A 175 -15.15 13.68 3.02
N GLU A 176 -13.89 13.39 2.73
CA GLU A 176 -12.80 14.36 2.68
C GLU A 176 -13.08 15.43 1.61
N ALA A 177 -13.52 15.00 0.43
CA ALA A 177 -13.93 15.92 -0.63
C ALA A 177 -15.15 16.77 -0.23
N PHE A 178 -16.12 16.20 0.50
CA PHE A 178 -17.31 16.92 0.95
C PHE A 178 -17.00 17.91 2.08
N ALA A 179 -16.12 17.52 3.01
CA ALA A 179 -15.70 18.34 4.15
C ALA A 179 -15.00 19.64 3.72
N GLN A 180 -14.38 19.68 2.54
CA GLN A 180 -13.82 20.91 1.98
C GLN A 180 -14.88 21.97 1.66
N PHE A 181 -16.15 21.60 1.53
CA PHE A 181 -17.26 22.50 1.17
C PHE A 181 -18.26 22.75 2.30
N GLY A 182 -18.20 22.00 3.40
CA GLY A 182 -19.15 22.08 4.51
C GLY A 182 -18.51 22.61 5.79
N SER A 183 -19.17 23.55 6.48
CA SER A 183 -18.68 24.13 7.74
C SER A 183 -19.09 23.36 9.00
N ASP A 184 -20.20 22.63 8.96
CA ASP A 184 -20.71 21.82 10.08
C ASP A 184 -20.81 20.35 9.67
N LEU A 185 -19.93 19.54 10.24
CA LEU A 185 -19.96 18.09 10.11
C LEU A 185 -20.54 17.48 11.39
N ASP A 186 -21.45 16.54 11.25
CA ASP A 186 -21.98 15.79 12.39
C ASP A 186 -20.89 14.92 13.04
N ALA A 187 -21.09 14.53 14.30
CA ALA A 187 -20.11 13.78 15.08
C ALA A 187 -19.80 12.38 14.53
N ALA A 188 -20.67 11.78 13.71
CA ALA A 188 -20.35 10.52 13.05
C ALA A 188 -19.39 10.76 11.89
N THR A 189 -19.64 11.77 11.07
CA THR A 189 -18.75 12.18 9.98
C THR A 189 -17.37 12.59 10.48
N GLN A 190 -17.28 13.36 11.57
CA GLN A 190 -15.99 13.73 12.18
C GLN A 190 -15.18 12.51 12.63
N ARG A 191 -15.81 11.54 13.30
CA ARG A 191 -15.14 10.30 13.72
C ARG A 191 -14.68 9.46 12.55
N GLN A 192 -15.43 9.48 11.45
CA GLN A 192 -15.07 8.75 10.24
C GLN A 192 -13.88 9.39 9.52
N LEU A 193 -13.86 10.72 9.41
CA LEU A 193 -12.70 11.46 8.88
C LEU A 193 -11.44 11.22 9.73
N ALA A 194 -11.56 11.37 11.05
CA ALA A 194 -10.45 11.15 11.98
C ALA A 194 -9.88 9.72 11.88
N ARG A 195 -10.73 8.71 11.67
CA ARG A 195 -10.29 7.33 11.44
C ARG A 195 -9.59 7.20 10.10
N GLY A 196 -10.16 7.76 9.04
CA GLY A 196 -9.59 7.71 7.70
C GLY A 196 -8.20 8.34 7.62
N GLU A 197 -7.98 9.48 8.29
CA GLU A 197 -6.66 10.10 8.42
C GLU A 197 -5.63 9.15 9.03
N ARG A 198 -6.00 8.46 10.12
CA ARG A 198 -5.12 7.47 10.77
C ARG A 198 -4.86 6.25 9.89
N ILE A 199 -5.87 5.78 9.17
CA ILE A 199 -5.69 4.69 8.19
C ILE A 199 -4.68 5.12 7.12
N VAL A 200 -4.79 6.34 6.60
CA VAL A 200 -3.85 6.87 5.60
C VAL A 200 -2.43 6.93 6.16
N GLU A 201 -2.25 7.36 7.42
CA GLU A 201 -0.92 7.37 8.05
C GLU A 201 -0.32 5.99 8.25
N VAL A 202 -1.10 5.00 8.71
CA VAL A 202 -0.65 3.60 8.88
C VAL A 202 -0.26 2.96 7.54
N LEU A 203 -0.89 3.37 6.43
CA LEU A 203 -0.56 2.84 5.10
C LEU A 203 0.67 3.51 4.47
N LYS A 204 1.30 4.49 5.11
CA LYS A 204 2.54 5.12 4.63
C LYS A 204 3.74 4.29 5.04
N GLN A 205 4.53 3.88 4.06
CA GLN A 205 5.70 3.03 4.25
C GLN A 205 6.92 3.62 3.52
N PRO A 206 8.07 3.73 4.21
CA PRO A 206 9.33 4.14 3.57
C PRO A 206 9.80 3.15 2.50
N GLN A 207 10.67 3.65 1.62
CA GLN A 207 11.27 2.82 0.58
C GLN A 207 12.28 1.85 1.18
N TYR A 208 12.29 0.60 0.70
CA TYR A 208 13.20 -0.47 1.13
C TYR A 208 13.03 -0.96 2.57
N GLU A 209 11.92 -0.63 3.22
CA GLU A 209 11.56 -1.10 4.55
C GLU A 209 10.31 -2.01 4.47
N PRO A 210 10.39 -3.22 3.87
CA PRO A 210 9.25 -4.13 3.79
C PRO A 210 8.79 -4.54 5.20
N MET A 211 7.49 -4.75 5.36
CA MET A 211 6.88 -5.17 6.62
C MET A 211 6.41 -6.62 6.51
N GLU A 212 6.69 -7.44 7.52
CA GLU A 212 6.20 -8.82 7.59
C GLU A 212 4.67 -8.87 7.76
N VAL A 213 4.05 -9.97 7.30
CA VAL A 213 2.58 -10.04 7.21
C VAL A 213 1.90 -9.97 8.58
N GLU A 214 2.51 -10.54 9.62
CA GLU A 214 1.99 -10.50 10.99
C GLU A 214 1.94 -9.07 11.55
N HIS A 215 2.98 -8.25 11.30
CA HIS A 215 2.99 -6.83 11.69
C HIS A 215 1.93 -6.04 10.92
N GLN A 216 1.79 -6.29 9.62
CA GLN A 216 0.72 -5.67 8.81
C GLN A 216 -0.66 -6.01 9.36
N VAL A 217 -0.89 -7.28 9.74
CA VAL A 217 -2.16 -7.72 10.34
C VAL A 217 -2.43 -6.97 11.65
N ALA A 218 -1.42 -6.85 12.52
CA ALA A 218 -1.55 -6.16 13.80
C ALA A 218 -1.86 -4.65 13.63
N ALA A 219 -1.11 -3.95 12.77
CA ALA A 219 -1.33 -2.52 12.51
C ALA A 219 -2.71 -2.25 11.88
N ILE A 220 -3.09 -3.05 10.87
CA ILE A 220 -4.41 -2.93 10.23
C ILE A 220 -5.52 -3.24 11.22
N TYR A 221 -5.36 -4.26 12.07
CA TYR A 221 -6.34 -4.58 13.11
C TYR A 221 -6.52 -3.42 14.09
N ALA A 222 -5.43 -2.81 14.55
CA ALA A 222 -5.47 -1.72 15.51
C ALA A 222 -6.22 -0.50 14.94
N VAL A 223 -5.90 -0.08 13.71
CA VAL A 223 -6.51 1.11 13.10
C VAL A 223 -7.97 0.88 12.68
N THR A 224 -8.29 -0.30 12.16
CA THR A 224 -9.66 -0.61 11.68
C THR A 224 -10.66 -0.75 12.84
N ASN A 225 -10.21 -1.24 14.00
CA ASN A 225 -11.03 -1.36 15.21
C ASN A 225 -11.00 -0.10 16.09
N GLY A 226 -10.28 0.96 15.69
CA GLY A 226 -10.33 2.25 16.36
C GLY A 226 -9.40 2.40 17.57
N TYR A 227 -8.44 1.49 17.76
CA TYR A 227 -7.47 1.57 18.87
C TYR A 227 -6.50 2.76 18.74
N LEU A 228 -6.42 3.39 17.56
CA LEU A 228 -5.62 4.60 17.33
C LEU A 228 -6.43 5.90 17.52
N SER A 229 -7.69 5.84 17.96
CA SER A 229 -8.57 7.03 18.01
C SER A 229 -7.98 8.18 18.84
N ASP A 230 -7.30 7.86 19.94
CA ASP A 230 -6.69 8.86 20.83
C ASP A 230 -5.26 9.25 20.43
N VAL A 231 -4.67 8.55 19.46
CA VAL A 231 -3.34 8.87 18.93
C VAL A 231 -3.45 10.08 17.98
N PRO A 232 -2.70 11.17 18.22
CA PRO A 232 -2.65 12.30 17.29
C PRO A 232 -2.12 11.86 15.92
N VAL A 233 -2.68 12.39 14.83
CA VAL A 233 -2.39 11.95 13.46
C VAL A 233 -0.89 12.04 13.15
N GLU A 234 -0.24 13.11 13.57
CA GLU A 234 1.19 13.35 13.41
C GLU A 234 2.10 12.36 14.16
N LYS A 235 1.55 11.63 15.14
CA LYS A 235 2.28 10.63 15.92
C LYS A 235 1.94 9.19 15.52
N VAL A 236 1.01 8.96 14.60
CA VAL A 236 0.58 7.60 14.20
C VAL A 236 1.74 6.74 13.72
N ARG A 237 2.64 7.29 12.88
CA ARG A 237 3.80 6.54 12.40
C ARG A 237 4.82 6.20 13.49
N LYS A 238 4.94 7.08 14.49
CA LYS A 238 5.78 6.83 15.66
C LYS A 238 5.15 5.72 16.52
N TRP A 239 3.83 5.80 16.74
CA TRP A 239 3.06 4.77 17.44
C TRP A 239 3.20 3.41 16.75
N GLU A 240 3.10 3.34 15.43
CA GLU A 240 3.22 2.09 14.67
C GLU A 240 4.60 1.45 14.82
N ALA A 241 5.68 2.25 14.71
CA ALA A 241 7.04 1.76 14.89
C ALA A 241 7.27 1.21 16.30
N GLU A 242 6.90 1.97 17.34
CA GLU A 242 7.05 1.53 18.74
C GLU A 242 6.14 0.36 19.09
N PHE A 243 4.95 0.28 18.48
CA PHE A 243 4.05 -0.86 18.64
C PHE A 243 4.67 -2.14 18.08
N HIS A 244 5.31 -2.07 16.91
CA HIS A 244 6.02 -3.21 16.34
C HIS A 244 7.20 -3.65 17.20
N GLU A 245 7.99 -2.71 17.72
CA GLU A 245 9.07 -3.02 18.67
C GLU A 245 8.54 -3.68 19.95
N HIS A 246 7.41 -3.20 20.48
CA HIS A 246 6.77 -3.78 21.65
C HIS A 246 6.26 -5.20 21.38
N LEU A 247 5.62 -5.44 20.23
CA LEU A 247 5.19 -6.79 19.84
C LEU A 247 6.36 -7.75 19.72
N ASP A 248 7.46 -7.32 19.11
CA ASP A 248 8.64 -8.17 18.95
C ASP A 248 9.33 -8.47 20.29
N ALA A 249 9.36 -7.49 21.20
CA ALA A 249 10.02 -7.62 22.50
C ALA A 249 9.21 -8.43 23.53
N GLN A 250 7.88 -8.21 23.59
CA GLN A 250 7.02 -8.75 24.66
C GLN A 250 6.05 -9.83 24.18
N HIS A 251 5.72 -9.86 22.89
CA HIS A 251 4.71 -10.74 22.29
C HIS A 251 5.23 -11.52 21.07
N GLY A 252 6.51 -11.88 21.06
CA GLY A 252 7.13 -12.60 19.95
C GLY A 252 6.49 -13.96 19.67
N ASP A 253 5.92 -14.61 20.69
CA ASP A 253 5.14 -15.84 20.56
C ASP A 253 3.83 -15.63 19.78
N LEU A 254 3.16 -14.50 19.97
CA LEU A 254 1.98 -14.11 19.20
C LEU A 254 2.32 -13.85 17.73
N MET A 255 3.42 -13.15 17.47
CA MET A 255 3.89 -12.88 16.10
C MET A 255 4.28 -14.17 15.37
N ALA A 256 4.96 -15.09 16.06
CA ALA A 256 5.27 -16.42 15.53
C ALA A 256 4.00 -17.22 15.21
N ASP A 257 3.02 -17.24 16.12
CA ASP A 257 1.75 -17.92 15.90
C ASP A 257 1.00 -17.37 14.67
N LEU A 258 0.97 -16.04 14.49
CA LEU A 258 0.32 -15.41 13.32
C LEU A 258 1.01 -15.81 12.00
N ARG A 259 2.35 -15.81 12.00
CA ARG A 259 3.16 -16.20 10.84
C ARG A 259 2.93 -17.65 10.44
N GLU A 260 2.92 -18.56 11.41
CA GLU A 260 2.79 -20.00 11.18
C GLU A 260 1.35 -20.42 10.86
N LYS A 261 0.39 -19.99 11.68
CA LYS A 261 -1.01 -20.40 11.54
C LYS A 261 -1.70 -19.70 10.37
N LYS A 262 -1.26 -18.49 10.00
CA LYS A 262 -1.83 -17.66 8.91
C LYS A 262 -3.33 -17.36 9.10
N THR A 263 -3.83 -17.54 10.31
CA THR A 263 -5.22 -17.35 10.73
C THR A 263 -5.25 -16.51 12.00
N LEU A 264 -6.40 -15.87 12.26
CA LEU A 264 -6.64 -15.10 13.48
C LEU A 264 -7.90 -15.66 14.18
N PRO A 265 -7.79 -16.83 14.82
CA PRO A 265 -8.86 -17.37 15.68
C PRO A 265 -9.07 -16.50 16.92
N GLU A 266 -10.17 -16.73 17.63
CA GLU A 266 -10.60 -15.90 18.77
C GLU A 266 -9.54 -15.80 19.88
N ASP A 267 -8.83 -16.90 20.19
CA ASP A 267 -7.78 -16.92 21.22
C ASP A 267 -6.58 -16.03 20.85
N LEU A 268 -6.18 -16.03 19.57
CA LEU A 268 -5.13 -15.16 19.06
C LEU A 268 -5.58 -13.71 18.96
N GLU A 269 -6.83 -13.48 18.59
CA GLU A 269 -7.42 -12.15 18.53
C GLU A 269 -7.47 -11.51 19.92
N GLU A 270 -7.89 -12.23 20.96
CA GLU A 270 -7.88 -11.74 22.33
C GLU A 270 -6.46 -11.37 22.80
N ARG A 271 -5.45 -12.18 22.46
CA ARG A 271 -4.04 -11.87 22.76
C ARG A 271 -3.58 -10.61 22.04
N LEU A 272 -3.95 -10.45 20.76
CA LEU A 272 -3.63 -9.25 19.99
C LEU A 272 -4.30 -8.00 20.57
N VAL A 273 -5.58 -8.09 20.95
CA VAL A 273 -6.31 -7.00 21.60
C VAL A 273 -5.61 -6.58 22.89
N ARG A 274 -5.26 -7.55 23.76
CA ARG A 274 -4.55 -7.26 25.02
C ARG A 274 -3.21 -6.58 24.77
N ALA A 275 -2.43 -7.05 23.79
CA ALA A 275 -1.15 -6.43 23.43
C ALA A 275 -1.32 -4.98 22.93
N ILE A 276 -2.38 -4.70 22.16
CA ILE A 276 -2.68 -3.34 21.70
C ILE A 276 -3.10 -2.44 22.87
N GLU A 277 -3.95 -2.94 23.77
CA GLU A 277 -4.42 -2.19 24.94
C GLU A 277 -3.27 -1.89 25.91
N GLU A 278 -2.43 -2.89 26.23
CA GLU A 278 -1.24 -2.73 27.05
C GLU A 278 -0.28 -1.69 26.45
N PHE A 279 0.01 -1.78 25.15
CA PHE A 279 0.85 -0.79 24.48
C PHE A 279 0.23 0.61 24.50
N ASN A 280 -1.07 0.74 24.29
CA ASN A 280 -1.76 2.02 24.34
C ASN A 280 -1.72 2.66 25.73
N GLU A 281 -1.79 1.88 26.81
CA GLU A 281 -1.61 2.38 28.17
C GLU A 281 -0.18 2.91 28.38
N ILE A 282 0.83 2.17 27.94
CA ILE A 282 2.24 2.59 27.99
C ILE A 282 2.43 3.89 27.19
N TRP A 283 1.99 3.91 25.94
CA TRP A 283 2.06 5.08 25.06
C TRP A 283 1.36 6.29 25.67
N ALA A 284 0.16 6.15 26.23
CA ALA A 284 -0.55 7.24 26.88
C ALA A 284 0.22 7.79 28.10
N SER A 285 0.87 6.92 28.88
CA SER A 285 1.68 7.32 30.03
C SER A 285 2.94 8.11 29.65
N GLU A 286 3.56 7.77 28.52
CA GLU A 286 4.75 8.46 28.00
C GLU A 286 4.43 9.80 27.33
N GLN A 287 3.23 9.93 26.76
CA GLN A 287 2.75 11.16 26.14
C GLN A 287 2.10 12.13 27.13
N ALA A 288 1.82 11.68 28.36
CA ALA A 288 1.37 12.57 29.43
C ALA A 288 2.48 13.61 29.69
N PRO A 289 2.14 14.91 29.75
CA PRO A 289 3.15 15.92 30.03
C PRO A 289 3.82 15.59 31.37
N ALA A 290 5.15 15.45 31.36
CA ALA A 290 5.94 15.43 32.58
C ALA A 290 5.51 16.64 33.42
N GLY A 291 4.94 16.36 34.59
CA GLY A 291 4.05 17.28 35.29
C GLY A 291 4.49 18.74 35.30
N GLU A 292 3.52 19.64 35.10
CA GLU A 292 3.50 20.88 35.86
C GLU A 292 3.75 20.49 37.32
N GLY A 293 4.97 20.74 37.78
CA GLY A 293 5.35 20.50 39.16
C GLY A 293 4.31 21.16 40.04
N ALA A 294 3.73 20.36 40.93
CA ALA A 294 3.01 20.87 42.08
C ALA A 294 3.90 21.91 42.75
N VAL A 295 3.58 23.19 42.54
CA VAL A 295 4.17 24.27 43.32
C VAL A 295 3.50 24.17 44.68
N GLU A 296 4.10 23.37 45.55
CA GLU A 296 3.85 23.42 46.98
C GLU A 296 4.05 24.86 47.47
N GLY A 297 2.98 25.40 48.05
CA GLY A 297 3.02 26.32 49.19
C GLY A 297 3.86 27.60 49.05
N LEU A 298 3.19 28.69 48.68
CA LEU A 298 3.53 30.01 49.22
C LEU A 298 2.38 30.45 50.14
N PRO A 299 2.65 30.83 51.41
CA PRO A 299 1.61 31.14 52.37
C PRO A 299 0.94 32.47 52.04
N ALA A 300 -0.35 32.54 52.34
CA ALA A 300 -1.14 33.76 52.31
C ALA A 300 -0.51 34.82 53.23
N ALA A 301 -0.22 36.00 52.66
CA ALA A 301 0.05 37.20 53.43
C ALA A 301 -1.24 38.03 53.50
N GLU A 302 -1.85 38.05 54.69
CA GLU A 302 -2.89 38.99 55.07
C GLU A 302 -2.32 40.42 55.18
N GLY A 303 -3.05 41.39 54.60
CA GLY A 303 -3.34 42.70 55.17
C GLY A 303 -2.23 43.75 55.29
N ALA A 304 -2.35 44.87 54.56
CA ALA A 304 -2.55 46.21 55.14
C ALA A 304 -2.56 47.36 54.09
N THR A 305 -3.65 48.14 54.13
CA THR A 305 -3.76 49.61 54.04
C THR A 305 -3.60 50.38 52.69
N ALA A 306 -4.77 50.82 52.20
CA ALA A 306 -5.17 52.16 51.74
C ALA A 306 -4.13 53.22 51.27
N ALA A 307 -4.30 53.68 50.01
CA ALA A 307 -4.36 55.04 49.40
C ALA A 307 -3.61 56.26 50.04
N PRO A 308 -3.32 57.39 49.31
CA PRO A 308 -3.91 57.83 48.03
C PRO A 308 -2.95 58.50 47.00
N ALA A 309 -3.58 58.91 45.88
CA ALA A 309 -3.17 59.75 44.76
C ALA A 309 -2.12 60.88 44.97
N ALA A 310 -1.24 61.06 43.97
CA ALA A 310 -0.76 62.39 43.51
C ALA A 310 -0.04 62.30 42.14
N ALA A 311 -0.49 63.15 41.20
CA ALA A 311 0.20 63.85 40.10
C ALA A 311 1.48 63.27 39.45
N SER A 312 1.45 63.01 38.13
CA SER A 312 1.85 63.96 37.06
C SER A 312 1.37 63.46 35.70
#